data_AF-A0A482EA91-F1
#
_entry.id   AF-A0A482EA91-F1
#
_cell.length_a   1.000
_cell.length_b   1.000
_cell.length_c   1.000
_cell.angle_alpha   90.00
_cell.angle_beta   90.00
_cell.angle_gamma   90.00
#
_symmetry.space_group_name_H-M   'P 1'
#
loop_
_entity.id
_entity.type
_entity.pdbx_description
1 polymer ?
#
loop_
_entity_poly.entity_id
_entity_poly.type
_entity_poly.pdbx_seq_one_letter_code
_entity_poly.pdbx_strand_id
1 'polypeptide(L)'
;MRTPKIKALYDLIDWLNLTQNSKESKGEIINFSHSFIKLPLSSMSLDYNSWLAGFIDGDGSFQVRATALNARNKYPIVECRFEICQSKTYNNGLSNYDFMWDIANFIDSSFKEVLVNLKFPQYRIRTVTLASNIKLENYLNKYPLFSSKYLNYKDWLKVLEFKKIAAASVRSTKGTKYDSDFFDKVVNIKNGMNNKRTLFIWDHLQGFYKLKK
;
A
#
# COMPACT_ATOMS: atom_id res chain seq x y z
N MET A 1 16.06 -4.19 -2.49
CA MET A 1 14.99 -3.41 -3.15
C MET A 1 14.12 -4.36 -3.97
N ARG A 2 12.88 -3.99 -4.34
CA ARG A 2 12.01 -4.83 -5.21
C ARG A 2 11.51 -4.13 -6.47
N THR A 3 11.88 -2.86 -6.67
CA THR A 3 11.38 -2.04 -7.77
C THR A 3 12.51 -1.74 -8.76
N PRO A 4 12.17 -1.29 -9.99
CA PRO A 4 13.15 -0.83 -10.97
C PRO A 4 14.04 0.34 -10.52
N LYS A 5 13.71 0.98 -9.38
CA LYS A 5 14.54 2.00 -8.73
C LYS A 5 15.92 1.47 -8.33
N ILE A 6 16.12 0.15 -8.30
CA ILE A 6 17.44 -0.45 -8.01
C ILE A 6 18.51 0.00 -9.00
N LYS A 7 18.13 0.31 -10.25
CA LYS A 7 19.06 0.82 -11.24
C LYS A 7 19.65 2.18 -10.82
N ALA A 8 18.81 3.10 -10.36
CA ALA A 8 19.28 4.40 -9.85
C ALA A 8 20.18 4.23 -8.61
N LEU A 9 19.87 3.26 -7.74
CA LEU A 9 20.75 2.92 -6.62
C LEU A 9 22.10 2.36 -7.09
N TYR A 10 22.12 1.50 -8.10
CA TYR A 10 23.36 0.98 -8.68
C TYR A 10 24.20 2.08 -9.33
N ASP A 11 23.57 2.99 -10.06
CA ASP A 11 24.25 4.11 -10.70
C ASP A 11 24.85 5.05 -9.63
N LEU A 12 24.17 5.25 -8.50
CA LEU A 12 24.71 5.97 -7.33
C LEU A 12 25.89 5.24 -6.70
N ILE A 13 25.80 3.91 -6.52
CA ILE A 13 26.88 3.07 -5.98
C ILE A 13 28.12 3.18 -6.87
N ASP A 14 27.95 3.08 -8.20
CA ASP A 14 29.06 3.23 -9.15
C ASP A 14 29.71 4.60 -9.04
N TRP A 15 28.90 5.66 -8.98
CA TRP A 15 29.41 7.01 -8.83
C TRP A 15 30.20 7.20 -7.53
N LEU A 16 29.72 6.66 -6.40
CA LEU A 16 30.41 6.72 -5.11
C LEU A 16 31.76 5.99 -5.16
N ASN A 17 31.77 4.76 -5.69
CA ASN A 17 32.97 3.94 -5.81
C ASN A 17 34.02 4.60 -6.73
N LEU A 18 33.59 5.19 -7.86
CA LEU A 18 34.49 5.91 -8.76
C LEU A 18 35.06 7.18 -8.12
N THR A 19 34.22 7.93 -7.40
CA THR A 19 34.62 9.17 -6.76
C THR A 19 35.67 8.92 -5.66
N GLN A 20 35.53 7.82 -4.90
CA GLN A 20 36.52 7.40 -3.91
C GLN A 20 37.89 7.13 -4.55
N ASN A 21 37.93 6.28 -5.59
CA ASN A 21 39.17 5.94 -6.31
C ASN A 21 39.86 7.18 -6.91
N SER A 22 39.07 8.16 -7.39
CA SER A 22 39.60 9.41 -7.96
C SER A 22 40.22 10.37 -6.94
N LYS A 23 39.87 10.24 -5.65
CA LYS A 23 40.42 11.05 -4.56
C LYS A 23 41.65 10.41 -3.92
N GLU A 24 41.66 9.08 -3.79
CA GLU A 24 42.86 8.33 -3.39
C GLU A 24 44.03 8.61 -4.35
N SER A 25 43.74 8.64 -5.66
CA SER A 25 44.74 8.98 -6.70
C SER A 25 45.24 10.43 -6.66
N LYS A 26 44.58 11.34 -5.93
CA LYS A 26 45.01 12.72 -5.70
C LYS A 26 45.72 12.93 -4.36
N GLY A 27 46.02 11.87 -3.63
CA GLY A 27 46.73 11.93 -2.34
C GLY A 27 45.86 12.36 -1.15
N GLU A 28 44.54 12.48 -1.33
CA GLU A 28 43.61 12.64 -0.22
C GLU A 28 43.36 11.27 0.42
N ILE A 29 43.91 11.03 1.61
CA ILE A 29 43.70 9.78 2.36
C ILE A 29 42.25 9.76 2.86
N ILE A 30 41.41 8.93 2.25
CA ILE A 30 40.05 8.66 2.73
C ILE A 30 40.05 7.27 3.35
N ASN A 31 39.90 7.21 4.67
CA ASN A 31 39.85 5.95 5.44
C ASN A 31 38.50 5.22 5.27
N PHE A 32 38.11 4.88 4.03
CA PHE A 32 37.00 3.97 3.75
C PHE A 32 37.51 2.83 2.88
N SER A 33 37.95 1.74 3.51
CA SER A 33 38.68 0.66 2.85
C SER A 33 37.84 -0.27 1.96
N HIS A 34 36.55 0.01 1.73
CA HIS A 34 35.65 -0.94 1.08
C HIS A 34 34.73 -0.27 0.06
N SER A 35 34.82 -0.76 -1.19
CA SER A 35 33.88 -0.45 -2.28
C SER A 35 32.47 -0.96 -1.93
N PHE A 36 31.45 -0.16 -2.22
CA PHE A 36 30.05 -0.56 -1.99
C PHE A 36 29.65 -1.68 -2.95
N ILE A 37 29.18 -2.80 -2.39
CA ILE A 37 28.73 -3.96 -3.16
C ILE A 37 27.26 -3.78 -3.59
N LYS A 38 26.99 -4.02 -4.87
CA LYS A 38 25.62 -4.06 -5.41
C LYS A 38 24.93 -5.37 -5.02
N LEU A 39 23.83 -5.27 -4.28
CA LEU A 39 23.00 -6.42 -3.93
C LEU A 39 21.83 -6.56 -4.90
N PRO A 40 21.43 -7.80 -5.28
CA PRO A 40 20.36 -8.03 -6.23
C PRO A 40 18.98 -7.58 -5.71
N LEU A 41 17.99 -7.59 -6.60
CA LEU A 41 16.59 -7.46 -6.21
C LEU A 41 16.22 -8.59 -5.23
N SER A 42 15.37 -8.26 -4.26
CA SER A 42 14.94 -9.24 -3.26
C SER A 42 13.93 -10.21 -3.86
N SER A 43 14.24 -11.51 -3.76
CA SER A 43 13.37 -12.64 -4.14
C SER A 43 12.55 -13.19 -2.97
N MET A 44 12.65 -12.60 -1.77
CA MET A 44 11.96 -13.11 -0.58
C MET A 44 10.44 -12.95 -0.73
N SER A 45 9.64 -13.76 -0.04
CA SER A 45 8.18 -13.56 -0.01
C SER A 45 7.79 -12.19 0.58
N LEU A 46 6.64 -11.64 0.17
CA LEU A 46 6.15 -10.34 0.62
C LEU A 46 5.75 -10.32 2.10
N ASP A 47 5.37 -11.46 2.68
CA ASP A 47 5.02 -11.61 4.10
C ASP A 47 6.24 -11.76 5.04
N TYR A 48 7.44 -11.85 4.48
CA TYR A 48 8.67 -12.03 5.26
C TYR A 48 9.14 -10.75 5.95
N ASN A 49 8.82 -9.58 5.41
CA ASN A 49 9.25 -8.30 5.98
C ASN A 49 8.25 -7.15 5.72
N SER A 50 8.55 -5.99 6.31
CA SER A 50 7.73 -4.78 6.24
C SER A 50 7.89 -3.98 4.95
N TRP A 51 8.55 -4.52 3.91
CA TRP A 51 8.77 -3.77 2.68
C TRP A 51 7.46 -3.32 2.03
N LEU A 52 6.44 -4.19 1.98
CA LEU A 52 5.15 -3.83 1.39
C LEU A 52 4.41 -2.81 2.26
N ALA A 53 4.52 -2.86 3.59
CA ALA A 53 3.96 -1.82 4.46
C ALA A 53 4.56 -0.44 4.16
N GLY A 54 5.90 -0.35 4.03
CA GLY A 54 6.57 0.88 3.63
C GLY A 54 6.20 1.35 2.22
N PHE A 55 6.01 0.42 1.29
CA PHE A 55 5.54 0.73 -0.06
C PHE A 55 4.10 1.27 -0.05
N ILE A 56 3.21 0.68 0.76
CA ILE A 56 1.83 1.15 0.98
C ILE A 56 1.82 2.55 1.60
N ASP A 57 2.72 2.84 2.53
CA ASP A 57 2.89 4.18 3.11
C ASP A 57 3.24 5.24 2.07
N GLY A 58 3.97 4.89 1.02
CA GLY A 58 4.18 5.76 -0.14
C GLY A 58 2.97 5.81 -1.06
N ASP A 59 2.65 4.69 -1.69
CA ASP A 59 1.81 4.65 -2.90
C ASP A 59 0.40 4.05 -2.70
N GLY A 60 0.11 3.50 -1.52
CA GLY A 60 -1.19 2.90 -1.20
C GLY A 60 -2.28 3.91 -0.83
N SER A 61 -3.54 3.54 -1.05
CA SER A 61 -4.72 4.34 -0.73
C SER A 61 -5.84 3.49 -0.13
N PHE A 62 -6.29 3.83 1.08
CA PHE A 62 -7.46 3.22 1.72
C PHE A 62 -8.69 4.07 1.45
N GLN A 63 -9.75 3.46 0.91
CA GLN A 63 -10.94 4.17 0.47
C GLN A 63 -12.20 3.46 0.94
N VAL A 64 -13.18 4.27 1.35
CA VAL A 64 -14.53 3.81 1.66
C VAL A 64 -15.49 4.47 0.67
N ARG A 65 -16.19 3.64 -0.10
CA ARG A 65 -17.32 4.09 -0.92
C ARG A 65 -18.58 3.92 -0.08
N ALA A 66 -19.34 5.01 0.04
CA ALA A 66 -20.70 5.02 0.53
C ALA A 66 -21.52 5.78 -0.51
N THR A 67 -22.39 5.06 -1.22
CA THR A 67 -23.31 5.63 -2.21
C THR A 67 -24.72 5.42 -1.68
N ALA A 68 -25.44 6.51 -1.42
CA ALA A 68 -26.83 6.46 -0.97
C ALA A 68 -27.72 5.77 -2.02
N LEU A 69 -28.89 5.33 -1.57
CA LEU A 69 -29.94 4.87 -2.49
C LEU A 69 -30.24 5.95 -3.52
N ASN A 70 -30.51 5.53 -4.75
CA ASN A 70 -30.90 6.42 -5.84
C ASN A 70 -31.77 5.63 -6.83
N ALA A 71 -32.27 6.29 -7.88
CA ALA A 71 -33.14 5.64 -8.87
C ALA A 71 -32.53 4.37 -9.51
N ARG A 72 -31.19 4.27 -9.59
CA ARG A 72 -30.48 3.10 -10.12
C ARG A 72 -30.14 2.05 -9.05
N ASN A 73 -30.00 2.46 -7.80
CA ASN A 73 -29.59 1.61 -6.69
C ASN A 73 -30.70 1.58 -5.63
N LYS A 74 -31.48 0.49 -5.62
CA LYS A 74 -32.57 0.28 -4.66
C LYS A 74 -32.08 0.20 -3.20
N TYR A 75 -30.78 -0.05 -2.99
CA TYR A 75 -30.15 -0.11 -1.68
C TYR A 75 -28.86 0.72 -1.65
N PRO A 76 -28.47 1.27 -0.48
CA PRO A 76 -27.17 1.90 -0.33
C PRO A 76 -26.03 0.92 -0.64
N ILE A 77 -24.98 1.43 -1.29
CA ILE A 77 -23.79 0.65 -1.65
C ILE A 77 -22.64 1.09 -0.73
N VAL A 78 -22.11 0.12 0.02
CA VAL A 78 -20.90 0.29 0.82
C VAL A 78 -19.79 -0.62 0.30
N GLU A 79 -18.65 -0.04 -0.03
CA GLU A 79 -17.45 -0.80 -0.43
C GLU A 79 -16.23 -0.33 0.36
N CYS A 80 -15.44 -1.33 0.78
CA CYS A 80 -14.17 -1.15 1.47
C CYS A 80 -13.07 -1.49 0.47
N ARG A 81 -12.32 -0.49 0.01
CA ARG A 81 -11.37 -0.58 -1.11
C ARG A 81 -9.98 -0.21 -0.67
N PHE A 82 -8.99 -0.95 -1.13
CA PHE A 82 -7.60 -0.54 -1.10
C PHE A 82 -7.05 -0.51 -2.53
N GLU A 83 -6.20 0.47 -2.82
CA GLU A 83 -5.65 0.69 -4.15
C GLU A 83 -4.16 1.05 -4.10
N ILE A 84 -3.39 0.49 -5.03
CA ILE A 84 -2.03 0.94 -5.39
C ILE A 84 -2.05 1.24 -6.89
N CYS A 85 -1.51 2.39 -7.28
CA CYS A 85 -1.25 2.72 -8.68
C CYS A 85 0.23 3.05 -8.88
N GLN A 86 0.82 2.55 -9.97
CA GLN A 86 2.16 2.90 -10.42
C GLN A 86 2.15 3.10 -11.94
N SER A 87 3.07 3.92 -12.46
CA SER A 87 3.29 3.99 -13.91
C SER A 87 3.65 2.62 -14.46
N LYS A 88 3.31 2.33 -15.72
CA LYS A 88 3.73 1.07 -16.35
C LYS A 88 5.24 0.95 -16.45
N THR A 89 5.87 2.04 -16.86
CA THR A 89 7.32 2.15 -17.01
C THR A 89 7.88 3.14 -16.00
N TYR A 90 9.02 2.81 -15.43
CA TYR A 90 9.84 3.73 -14.66
C TYR A 90 10.67 4.62 -15.61
N ASN A 91 11.26 5.69 -15.08
CA ASN A 91 11.98 6.69 -15.88
C ASN A 91 13.16 6.11 -16.69
N ASN A 92 13.68 4.95 -16.30
CA ASN A 92 14.75 4.24 -17.00
C ASN A 92 14.25 3.24 -18.04
N GLY A 93 12.95 3.26 -18.39
CA GLY A 93 12.32 2.37 -19.36
C GLY A 93 11.95 0.98 -18.82
N LEU A 94 12.37 0.62 -17.60
CA LEU A 94 12.04 -0.66 -17.00
C LEU A 94 10.58 -0.72 -16.57
N SER A 95 9.94 -1.87 -16.73
CA SER A 95 8.55 -2.08 -16.36
C SER A 95 8.38 -2.21 -14.85
N ASN A 96 7.29 -1.65 -14.32
CA ASN A 96 6.83 -1.89 -12.95
C ASN A 96 5.92 -3.12 -12.84
N TYR A 97 5.76 -3.89 -13.94
CA TYR A 97 4.85 -5.04 -14.00
C TYR A 97 5.15 -6.09 -12.92
N ASP A 98 6.38 -6.60 -12.86
CA ASP A 98 6.72 -7.79 -12.06
C ASP A 98 6.35 -7.61 -10.58
N PHE A 99 6.86 -6.55 -9.93
CA PHE A 99 6.57 -6.34 -8.51
C PHE A 99 5.11 -5.97 -8.24
N MET A 100 4.43 -5.30 -9.19
CA MET A 100 3.00 -5.00 -9.03
C MET A 100 2.15 -6.26 -9.19
N TRP A 101 2.53 -7.17 -10.08
CA TRP A 101 1.92 -8.48 -10.24
C TRP A 101 2.11 -9.34 -8.99
N ASP A 102 3.32 -9.37 -8.44
CA ASP A 102 3.63 -10.07 -7.18
C ASP A 102 2.76 -9.58 -6.01
N ILE A 103 2.61 -8.26 -5.87
CA ILE A 103 1.74 -7.68 -4.84
C ILE A 103 0.27 -8.08 -5.08
N ALA A 104 -0.20 -8.05 -6.34
CA ALA A 104 -1.58 -8.39 -6.65
C ALA A 104 -1.90 -9.85 -6.31
N ASN A 105 -1.00 -10.77 -6.64
CA ASN A 105 -1.12 -12.20 -6.31
C ASN A 105 -1.07 -12.43 -4.80
N PHE A 106 -0.14 -11.76 -4.10
CA PHE A 106 0.00 -11.89 -2.66
C PHE A 106 -1.27 -11.47 -1.90
N ILE A 107 -1.88 -10.35 -2.28
CA ILE A 107 -3.11 -9.83 -1.66
C ILE A 107 -4.37 -10.51 -2.24
N ASP A 108 -4.22 -11.32 -3.30
CA ASP A 108 -5.32 -11.96 -4.04
C ASP A 108 -6.34 -10.93 -4.53
N SER A 109 -5.81 -9.97 -5.26
CA SER A 109 -6.51 -8.76 -5.67
C SER A 109 -6.44 -8.56 -7.17
N SER A 110 -7.31 -7.71 -7.70
CA SER A 110 -7.34 -7.45 -9.14
C SER A 110 -6.14 -6.63 -9.58
N PHE A 111 -5.42 -7.12 -10.59
CA PHE A 111 -4.38 -6.39 -11.32
C PHE A 111 -4.93 -5.93 -12.67
N LYS A 112 -4.87 -4.62 -12.96
CA LYS A 112 -5.38 -4.06 -14.21
C LYS A 112 -4.45 -2.99 -14.74
N GLU A 113 -4.38 -2.91 -16.07
CA GLU A 113 -3.87 -1.73 -16.74
C GLU A 113 -4.96 -0.65 -16.77
N VAL A 114 -4.59 0.57 -16.43
CA VAL A 114 -5.49 1.72 -16.43
C VAL A 114 -4.84 2.89 -17.15
N LEU A 115 -5.65 3.83 -17.62
CA LEU A 115 -5.18 4.99 -18.39
C LEU A 115 -4.40 4.58 -19.66
N VAL A 116 -4.73 3.42 -20.24
CA VAL A 116 -3.98 2.81 -21.37
C VAL A 116 -3.88 3.75 -22.57
N ASN A 117 -4.92 4.56 -22.81
CA ASN A 117 -4.98 5.50 -23.94
C ASN A 117 -4.46 6.90 -23.59
N LEU A 118 -3.85 7.09 -22.41
CA LEU A 118 -3.29 8.37 -21.98
C LEU A 118 -1.76 8.34 -22.02
N LYS A 119 -1.15 9.55 -21.96
CA LYS A 119 0.31 9.74 -21.99
C LYS A 119 1.06 8.95 -20.92
N PHE A 120 0.41 8.66 -19.78
CA PHE A 120 1.01 7.99 -18.64
C PHE A 120 0.16 6.78 -18.22
N PRO A 121 0.29 5.64 -18.92
CA PRO A 121 -0.42 4.42 -18.56
C PRO A 121 0.08 3.88 -17.21
N GLN A 122 -0.81 3.22 -16.48
CA GLN A 122 -0.53 2.75 -15.13
C GLN A 122 -0.96 1.30 -14.93
N TYR A 123 -0.29 0.63 -13.98
CA TYR A 123 -0.79 -0.57 -13.36
C TYR A 123 -1.54 -0.20 -12.08
N ARG A 124 -2.69 -0.86 -11.86
CA ARG A 124 -3.53 -0.68 -10.70
C ARG A 124 -3.78 -2.03 -10.03
N ILE A 125 -3.54 -2.07 -8.74
CA ILE A 125 -3.96 -3.15 -7.84
C ILE A 125 -5.14 -2.65 -7.04
N ARG A 126 -6.22 -3.42 -6.97
CA ARG A 126 -7.39 -3.03 -6.15
C ARG A 126 -8.01 -4.21 -5.43
N THR A 127 -8.18 -4.07 -4.12
CA THR A 127 -8.99 -4.97 -3.30
C THR A 127 -10.43 -4.46 -3.25
N VAL A 128 -11.38 -5.39 -3.34
CA VAL A 128 -12.83 -5.10 -3.27
C VAL A 128 -13.58 -6.23 -2.54
N THR A 129 -13.09 -7.46 -2.66
CA THR A 129 -13.66 -8.64 -2.03
C THR A 129 -13.34 -8.69 -0.54
N LEU A 130 -14.17 -9.36 0.25
CA LEU A 130 -13.90 -9.55 1.67
C LEU A 130 -12.60 -10.36 1.88
N ALA A 131 -12.37 -11.40 1.08
CA ALA A 131 -11.17 -12.25 1.17
C ALA A 131 -9.87 -11.47 0.93
N SER A 132 -9.80 -10.65 -0.13
CA SER A 132 -8.62 -9.83 -0.43
C SER A 132 -8.35 -8.79 0.66
N ASN A 133 -9.41 -8.17 1.20
CA ASN A 133 -9.29 -7.23 2.31
C ASN A 133 -8.79 -7.90 3.60
N ILE A 134 -9.22 -9.12 3.90
CA ILE A 134 -8.73 -9.90 5.06
C ILE A 134 -7.24 -10.25 4.88
N LYS A 135 -6.79 -10.62 3.67
CA LYS A 135 -5.36 -10.86 3.40
C LYS A 135 -4.52 -9.60 3.65
N LEU A 136 -5.00 -8.44 3.19
CA LEU A 136 -4.34 -7.16 3.44
C LEU A 136 -4.29 -6.81 4.93
N GLU A 137 -5.40 -6.98 5.64
CA GLU A 137 -5.47 -6.78 7.09
C GLU A 137 -4.47 -7.67 7.84
N ASN A 138 -4.42 -8.97 7.53
CA ASN A 138 -3.49 -9.90 8.16
C ASN A 138 -2.03 -9.45 7.97
N TYR A 139 -1.67 -8.99 6.77
CA TYR A 139 -0.34 -8.44 6.51
C TYR A 139 -0.07 -7.17 7.33
N LEU A 140 -0.99 -6.21 7.34
CA LEU A 140 -0.79 -4.92 8.03
C LEU A 140 -0.92 -5.01 9.56
N ASN A 141 -1.54 -6.06 10.09
CA ASN A 141 -1.50 -6.39 11.52
C ASN A 141 -0.12 -6.92 11.93
N LYS A 142 0.57 -7.64 11.03
CA LYS A 142 1.95 -8.10 11.24
C LYS A 142 2.98 -6.99 11.01
N TYR A 143 2.76 -6.14 10.00
CA TYR A 143 3.62 -5.02 9.63
C TYR A 143 2.82 -3.72 9.59
N PRO A 144 2.71 -2.99 10.71
CA PRO A 144 1.91 -1.78 10.78
C PRO A 144 2.47 -0.68 9.87
N LEU A 145 1.56 0.18 9.39
CA LEU A 145 1.92 1.39 8.67
C LEU A 145 2.52 2.42 9.63
N PHE A 146 3.56 3.11 9.16
CA PHE A 146 4.25 4.15 9.89
C PHE A 146 3.51 5.50 9.79
N SER A 147 3.06 5.87 8.59
CA SER A 147 2.52 7.21 8.31
C SER A 147 1.10 7.43 8.85
N SER A 148 0.54 8.62 8.59
CA SER A 148 -0.85 8.95 8.94
C SER A 148 -1.86 8.06 8.22
N LYS A 149 -1.41 7.36 7.17
CA LYS A 149 -2.16 6.32 6.47
C LYS A 149 -2.54 5.17 7.40
N TYR A 150 -1.81 4.94 8.50
CA TYR A 150 -2.23 4.06 9.59
C TYR A 150 -3.63 4.42 10.11
N LEU A 151 -3.92 5.70 10.32
CA LEU A 151 -5.22 6.15 10.83
C LEU A 151 -6.33 5.89 9.81
N ASN A 152 -6.04 6.10 8.52
CA ASN A 152 -6.97 5.76 7.45
C ASN A 152 -7.18 4.24 7.35
N TYR A 153 -6.14 3.43 7.55
CA TYR A 153 -6.25 1.99 7.65
C TYR A 153 -7.12 1.57 8.84
N LYS A 154 -6.98 2.19 10.02
CA LYS A 154 -7.82 1.88 11.19
C LYS A 154 -9.30 2.23 10.97
N ASP A 155 -9.58 3.37 10.35
CA ASP A 155 -10.96 3.73 10.00
C ASP A 155 -11.54 2.81 8.91
N TRP A 156 -10.70 2.42 7.95
CA TRP A 156 -11.04 1.41 6.95
C TRP A 156 -11.33 0.03 7.58
N LEU A 157 -10.57 -0.38 8.60
CA LEU A 157 -10.83 -1.61 9.37
C LEU A 157 -12.18 -1.59 10.05
N LYS A 158 -12.63 -0.46 10.62
CA LYS A 158 -13.98 -0.34 11.22
C LYS A 158 -15.06 -0.70 10.20
N VAL A 159 -14.92 -0.23 8.96
CA VAL A 159 -15.86 -0.55 7.87
C VAL A 159 -15.72 -2.02 7.43
N LEU A 160 -14.50 -2.56 7.40
CA LEU A 160 -14.27 -3.97 7.11
C LEU A 160 -14.91 -4.90 8.15
N GLU A 161 -14.83 -4.56 9.44
CA GLU A 161 -15.47 -5.32 10.53
C GLU A 161 -16.98 -5.44 10.33
N PHE A 162 -17.63 -4.35 9.95
CA PHE A 162 -19.06 -4.43 9.64
C PHE A 162 -19.35 -5.38 8.45
N LYS A 163 -18.48 -5.40 7.43
CA LYS A 163 -18.60 -6.35 6.31
C LYS A 163 -18.37 -7.80 6.76
N LYS A 164 -17.47 -8.05 7.71
CA LYS A 164 -17.25 -9.38 8.30
C LYS A 164 -18.47 -9.85 9.09
N ILE A 165 -19.02 -9.00 9.95
CA ILE A 165 -20.23 -9.29 10.74
C ILE A 165 -21.41 -9.59 9.80
N ALA A 166 -21.61 -8.74 8.79
CA ALA A 166 -22.59 -8.94 7.74
C ALA A 166 -22.40 -10.30 7.04
N ALA A 167 -21.18 -10.65 6.62
CA ALA A 167 -20.92 -11.94 5.98
C ALA A 167 -21.17 -13.14 6.92
N ALA A 168 -20.85 -13.02 8.21
CA ALA A 168 -21.09 -14.06 9.21
C ALA A 168 -22.59 -14.27 9.52
N SER A 169 -23.38 -13.20 9.42
CA SER A 169 -24.84 -13.22 9.65
C SER A 169 -25.65 -13.70 8.41
N VAL A 170 -25.03 -13.74 7.22
CA VAL A 170 -25.66 -14.14 5.93
C VAL A 170 -25.85 -15.67 5.76
N ARG A 171 -25.79 -16.46 6.84
CA ARG A 171 -26.57 -17.73 6.88
C ARG A 171 -28.09 -17.51 6.81
N SER A 172 -28.56 -16.24 6.85
CA SER A 172 -29.92 -15.87 6.50
C SER A 172 -29.97 -15.04 5.20
N THR A 173 -30.56 -15.65 4.17
CA THR A 173 -31.19 -15.12 2.95
C THR A 173 -31.05 -13.63 2.57
N LYS A 174 -30.61 -13.42 1.31
CA LYS A 174 -30.82 -12.23 0.46
C LYS A 174 -30.32 -10.89 1.01
N GLY A 175 -29.06 -10.57 0.68
CA GLY A 175 -28.48 -9.23 0.65
C GLY A 175 -28.65 -8.48 1.96
N THR A 176 -27.66 -8.56 2.84
CA THR A 176 -27.59 -7.79 4.10
C THR A 176 -28.12 -6.39 3.89
N LYS A 177 -29.37 -6.17 4.34
CA LYS A 177 -29.98 -4.85 4.40
C LYS A 177 -29.19 -4.10 5.44
N TYR A 178 -28.21 -3.35 4.96
CA TYR A 178 -27.65 -2.23 5.70
C TYR A 178 -28.83 -1.34 6.08
N ASP A 179 -29.15 -1.28 7.38
CA ASP A 179 -30.13 -0.33 7.88
C ASP A 179 -29.60 1.12 7.67
N SER A 180 -30.47 2.10 7.84
CA SER A 180 -30.10 3.51 7.67
C SER A 180 -29.00 3.94 8.65
N ASP A 181 -29.00 3.41 9.88
CA ASP A 181 -28.02 3.71 10.92
C ASP A 181 -26.61 3.20 10.55
N PHE A 182 -26.51 2.04 9.91
CA PHE A 182 -25.27 1.51 9.37
C PHE A 182 -24.69 2.42 8.29
N PHE A 183 -25.53 2.88 7.35
CA PHE A 183 -25.06 3.74 6.28
C PHE A 183 -24.50 5.06 6.84
N ASP A 184 -25.21 5.66 7.79
CA ASP A 184 -24.79 6.90 8.45
C ASP A 184 -23.48 6.71 9.23
N LYS A 185 -23.31 5.58 9.93
CA LYS A 185 -22.04 5.21 10.56
C LYS A 185 -20.88 5.15 9.56
N VAL A 186 -21.08 4.49 8.42
CA VAL A 186 -20.05 4.41 7.37
C VAL A 186 -19.73 5.77 6.77
N VAL A 187 -20.76 6.61 6.53
CA VAL A 187 -20.59 7.98 6.03
C VAL A 187 -19.79 8.83 7.02
N ASN A 188 -20.09 8.73 8.32
CA ASN A 188 -19.37 9.43 9.38
C ASN A 188 -17.90 9.02 9.43
N ILE A 189 -17.60 7.71 9.37
CA ILE A 189 -16.22 7.22 9.30
C ILE A 189 -15.52 7.78 8.04
N LYS A 190 -16.14 7.64 6.87
CA LYS A 190 -15.59 8.13 5.59
C LYS A 190 -15.30 9.64 5.63
N ASN A 191 -16.14 10.42 6.32
CA ASN A 191 -15.96 11.86 6.43
C ASN A 191 -14.79 12.27 7.35
N GLY A 192 -14.24 11.36 8.15
CA GLY A 192 -13.02 11.57 8.93
C GLY A 192 -11.74 11.01 8.28
N MET A 193 -11.82 10.46 7.07
CA MET A 193 -10.70 9.78 6.40
C MET A 193 -9.97 10.65 5.37
N ASN A 194 -8.72 10.29 5.11
CA ASN A 194 -7.89 10.83 4.02
C ASN A 194 -7.84 12.36 4.07
N ASN A 195 -8.14 13.03 2.96
CA ASN A 195 -8.07 14.49 2.83
C ASN A 195 -9.07 15.24 3.73
N LYS A 196 -10.02 14.54 4.35
CA LYS A 196 -10.99 15.14 5.29
C LYS A 196 -10.56 15.03 6.75
N ARG A 197 -9.48 14.30 7.04
CA ARG A 197 -8.99 14.11 8.41
C ARG A 197 -8.40 15.40 8.96
N THR A 198 -8.88 15.81 10.12
CA THR A 198 -8.39 16.97 10.88
C THR A 198 -7.64 16.59 12.15
N LEU A 199 -7.93 15.41 12.72
CA LEU A 199 -7.29 14.91 13.94
C LEU A 199 -6.31 13.78 13.64
N PHE A 200 -5.07 13.94 14.09
CA PHE A 200 -3.99 12.98 13.92
C PHE A 200 -3.44 12.55 15.28
N ILE A 201 -3.73 11.32 15.68
CA ILE A 201 -3.23 10.68 16.91
C ILE A 201 -2.18 9.66 16.50
N TRP A 202 -0.96 9.77 17.01
CA TRP A 202 0.20 8.99 16.54
C TRP A 202 0.69 7.95 17.57
N ASP A 203 -0.19 7.51 18.47
CA ASP A 203 0.18 6.62 19.58
C ASP A 203 0.77 5.29 19.09
N HIS A 204 0.42 4.84 17.87
CA HIS A 204 1.01 3.64 17.27
C HIS A 204 2.53 3.75 17.06
N LEU A 205 3.09 4.96 17.03
CA LEU A 205 4.53 5.18 16.89
C LEU A 205 5.31 4.89 18.18
N GLN A 206 4.68 4.98 19.36
CA GLN A 206 5.36 4.80 20.65
C GLN A 206 5.97 3.40 20.80
N GLY A 207 5.37 2.38 20.17
CA GLY A 207 5.84 0.99 20.19
C GLY A 207 6.36 0.49 18.84
N PHE A 208 6.48 1.37 17.83
CA PHE A 208 6.75 0.97 16.45
C PHE A 208 8.17 0.45 16.25
N TYR A 209 9.15 1.14 16.83
CA TYR A 209 10.53 0.66 16.91
C TYR A 209 10.77 0.14 18.32
N LYS A 210 10.62 -1.17 18.53
CA LYS A 210 11.26 -1.83 19.68
C LYS A 210 12.77 -1.86 19.42
N LEU A 211 13.42 -0.70 19.49
CA LEU A 211 14.86 -0.63 19.61
C LEU A 211 15.18 -1.40 20.90
N LYS A 212 15.97 -2.48 20.78
CA LYS A 212 16.53 -3.13 21.97
C LYS A 212 17.22 -2.02 22.76
N LYS A 213 16.76 -1.78 23.99
CA LYS A 213 17.50 -0.95 24.96
C LYS A 213 18.80 -1.67 25.32
#